data_AF-A0A6A3N5R5-F1
#
_entry.id   AF-A0A6A3N5R5-F1
#
_cell.length_a   1.000
_cell.length_b   1.000
_cell.length_c   1.000
_cell.angle_alpha   90.00
_cell.angle_beta   90.00
_cell.angle_gamma   90.00
#
_symmetry.space_group_name_H-M   'P 1'
#
loop_
_entity.id
_entity.type
_entity.pdbx_description
1 polymer ?
#
loop_
_entity_poly.entity_id
_entity_poly.type
_entity_poly.pdbx_seq_one_letter_code
_entity_poly.pdbx_strand_id
1 'polypeptide(L)'
;MTTLVIRARSAVCCNGFLSGTCNMTESQCLPISGEKYPLTCTDARISDEDKLTLESLRSAIVCLASPPIDREKTAPTKMSTDELCNGVKFKECVLNGVQGMCYNTRMMVVQCETSSGYIPMRKLQIQRGVGDTCNPDVESWLGCASS
;
A
#
# COMPACT_ATOMS: atom_id res chain seq x y z
N MET A 1 10.11 -18.54 -6.34
CA MET A 1 9.72 -17.12 -6.29
C MET A 1 10.09 -16.52 -7.65
N THR A 2 9.13 -16.20 -8.51
CA THR A 2 9.40 -15.80 -9.93
C THR A 2 9.26 -14.31 -10.18
N THR A 3 8.91 -13.55 -9.14
CA THR A 3 8.57 -12.12 -9.20
C THR A 3 9.16 -11.44 -7.98
N LEU A 4 9.93 -10.37 -8.20
CA LEU A 4 10.37 -9.45 -7.16
C LEU A 4 9.82 -8.07 -7.48
N VAL A 5 9.34 -7.39 -6.44
CA VAL A 5 8.74 -6.07 -6.57
C VAL A 5 9.29 -5.15 -5.48
N ILE A 6 9.91 -4.04 -5.87
CA ILE A 6 10.25 -2.94 -4.97
C ILE A 6 9.36 -1.75 -5.35
N ARG A 7 8.33 -1.48 -4.54
CA ARG A 7 7.31 -0.43 -4.78
C ARG A 7 7.43 0.80 -3.88
N ALA A 8 8.06 0.67 -2.72
CA ALA A 8 8.20 1.78 -1.78
C ALA A 8 9.48 2.58 -2.07
N ARG A 9 9.56 3.83 -1.57
CA ARG A 9 10.81 4.60 -1.48
C ARG A 9 11.91 3.70 -0.91
N SER A 10 12.93 3.46 -1.72
CA SER A 10 14.03 2.57 -1.38
C SER A 10 15.32 3.12 -1.96
N ALA A 11 16.36 3.23 -1.12
CA ALA A 11 17.63 3.84 -1.53
C ALA A 11 18.26 3.10 -2.72
N VAL A 12 18.15 1.77 -2.79
CA VAL A 12 18.72 0.96 -3.89
C VAL A 12 18.16 1.30 -5.27
N CYS A 13 17.00 1.95 -5.32
CA CYS A 13 16.37 2.43 -6.55
C CYS A 13 16.84 3.82 -7.00
N CYS A 14 17.60 4.52 -6.14
CA CYS A 14 17.97 5.91 -6.34
C CYS A 14 19.49 6.12 -6.31
N ASN A 15 20.18 5.39 -5.43
CA ASN A 15 21.56 5.66 -5.07
C ASN A 15 22.62 5.11 -6.04
N GLY A 16 22.19 4.43 -7.12
CA GLY A 16 23.07 3.82 -8.12
C GLY A 16 23.53 2.40 -7.81
N PHE A 17 23.10 1.77 -6.70
CA PHE A 17 23.51 0.40 -6.35
C PHE A 17 23.12 -0.65 -7.40
N LEU A 18 21.90 -0.58 -7.92
CA LEU A 18 21.38 -1.53 -8.92
C LEU A 18 21.71 -1.14 -10.36
N SER A 19 21.50 0.13 -10.71
CA SER A 19 21.63 0.62 -12.09
C SER A 19 23.05 1.08 -12.45
N GLY A 20 23.92 1.26 -11.47
CA GLY A 20 25.22 1.92 -11.63
C GLY A 20 25.14 3.45 -11.70
N THR A 21 23.94 4.02 -11.87
CA THR A 21 23.72 5.46 -12.03
C THR A 21 22.85 5.99 -10.90
N CYS A 22 23.36 6.96 -10.16
CA CYS A 22 22.58 7.66 -9.15
C CYS A 22 21.53 8.56 -9.83
N ASN A 23 20.26 8.38 -9.48
CA ASN A 23 19.16 9.21 -9.94
C ASN A 23 18.31 9.66 -8.74
N MET A 24 18.45 10.94 -8.38
CA MET A 24 17.75 11.57 -7.26
C MET A 24 16.56 12.44 -7.70
N THR A 25 16.18 12.40 -8.97
CA THR A 25 15.08 13.22 -9.52
C THR A 25 13.75 12.47 -9.61
N GLU A 26 13.79 11.14 -9.55
CA GLU A 26 12.58 10.31 -9.57
C GLU A 26 11.75 10.55 -8.30
N SER A 27 10.42 10.44 -8.41
CA SER A 27 9.49 10.91 -7.38
C SER A 27 9.76 10.30 -6.00
N GLN A 28 10.10 9.01 -5.94
CA GLN A 28 10.43 8.33 -4.68
C GLN A 28 11.79 8.74 -4.11
N CYS A 29 12.67 9.35 -4.91
CA CYS A 29 14.04 9.72 -4.55
C CYS A 29 14.18 11.18 -4.08
N LEU A 30 13.14 12.00 -4.24
CA LEU A 30 13.17 13.41 -3.86
C LEU A 30 13.46 13.60 -2.36
N PRO A 31 14.20 14.65 -1.95
CA PRO A 31 14.45 14.93 -0.54
C PRO A 31 13.16 15.10 0.27
N ILE A 32 13.13 14.58 1.49
CA ILE A 32 12.04 14.81 2.44
C ILE A 32 12.56 15.76 3.53
N SER A 33 11.87 16.88 3.74
CA SER A 33 12.22 17.83 4.79
C SER A 33 12.22 17.17 6.17
N GLY A 34 13.29 17.35 6.95
CA GLY A 34 13.44 16.75 8.29
C GLY A 34 13.80 15.26 8.31
N GLU A 35 14.09 14.64 7.17
CA GLU A 35 14.53 13.23 7.12
C GLU A 35 15.91 13.08 7.80
N LYS A 36 15.97 12.24 8.86
CA LYS A 36 17.20 12.02 9.65
C LYS A 36 18.33 11.40 8.83
N TYR A 37 17.98 10.56 7.86
CA TYR A 37 18.92 9.83 7.00
C TYR A 37 18.48 10.03 5.54
N PRO A 38 18.83 11.17 4.92
CA PRO A 38 18.46 11.43 3.54
C PRO A 38 19.12 10.41 2.61
N LEU A 39 18.46 10.10 1.50
CA LEU A 39 19.04 9.26 0.46
C LEU A 39 20.28 9.95 -0.12
N THR A 40 21.36 9.20 -0.27
CA THR A 40 22.61 9.66 -0.89
C THR A 40 23.05 8.68 -1.96
N CYS A 41 23.75 9.16 -2.97
CA CYS A 41 24.44 8.31 -3.93
C CYS A 41 25.49 7.43 -3.22
N THR A 42 25.77 6.27 -3.79
CA THR A 42 26.82 5.36 -3.31
C THR A 42 27.64 4.85 -4.49
N ASP A 43 28.89 4.48 -4.22
CA ASP A 43 29.77 3.76 -5.17
C ASP A 43 29.67 2.24 -5.01
N ALA A 44 29.00 1.76 -3.96
CA ALA A 44 28.71 0.34 -3.81
C ALA A 44 27.82 -0.17 -4.96
N ARG A 45 28.08 -1.40 -5.43
CA ARG A 45 27.34 -2.02 -6.53
C ARG A 45 26.84 -3.40 -6.12
N ILE A 46 25.73 -3.80 -6.69
CA ILE A 46 25.28 -5.18 -6.67
C ILE A 46 26.37 -6.10 -7.26
N SER A 47 26.52 -7.30 -6.70
CA SER A 47 27.41 -8.31 -7.26
C SER A 47 26.91 -8.78 -8.63
N ASP A 48 27.81 -9.32 -9.45
CA ASP A 48 27.43 -9.88 -10.76
C ASP A 48 26.49 -11.08 -10.58
N GLU A 49 26.70 -11.90 -9.55
CA GLU A 49 25.87 -13.05 -9.22
C GLU A 49 24.43 -12.64 -8.83
N ASP A 50 24.28 -11.63 -7.97
CA ASP A 50 22.96 -11.14 -7.56
C ASP A 50 22.26 -10.41 -8.71
N LYS A 51 23.01 -9.71 -9.56
CA LYS A 51 22.48 -9.06 -10.75
C LYS A 51 21.88 -10.07 -11.73
N LEU A 52 22.62 -11.15 -12.03
CA LEU A 52 22.10 -12.25 -12.86
C LEU A 52 20.86 -12.90 -12.23
N THR A 53 20.84 -13.03 -10.90
CA THR A 53 19.67 -13.54 -10.18
C THR A 53 18.46 -12.62 -10.38
N LEU A 54 18.63 -11.30 -10.28
CA LEU A 54 17.55 -10.33 -10.52
C LEU A 54 17.06 -10.36 -11.97
N GLU A 55 17.96 -10.43 -12.95
CA GLU A 55 17.64 -10.50 -14.38
C GLU A 55 16.90 -11.81 -14.75
N SER A 56 17.17 -12.90 -14.02
CA SER A 56 16.50 -14.19 -14.23
C SER A 56 15.01 -14.20 -13.82
N LEU A 57 14.56 -13.20 -13.04
CA LEU A 57 13.17 -13.10 -12.61
C LEU A 57 12.28 -12.64 -13.77
N ARG A 58 11.40 -13.54 -14.23
CA ARG A 58 10.47 -13.36 -15.37
C ARG A 58 9.62 -12.08 -15.33
N SER A 59 9.45 -11.48 -14.15
CA SER A 59 8.73 -10.22 -13.96
C SER A 59 9.36 -9.41 -12.83
N ALA A 60 10.65 -9.08 -12.97
CA ALA A 60 11.31 -8.13 -12.07
C ALA A 60 10.71 -6.73 -12.28
N ILE A 61 9.86 -6.31 -11.34
CA ILE A 61 9.35 -4.95 -11.27
C ILE A 61 10.16 -4.24 -10.18
N VAL A 62 11.45 -4.06 -10.47
CA VAL A 62 12.42 -3.48 -9.55
C VAL A 62 12.54 -2.00 -9.87
N CYS A 63 12.26 -1.15 -8.87
CA CYS A 63 12.46 0.30 -8.98
C CYS A 63 11.65 0.96 -10.12
N LEU A 64 10.41 0.51 -10.35
CA LEU A 64 9.51 1.25 -11.22
C LEU A 64 9.34 2.68 -10.71
N ALA A 65 9.37 3.63 -11.64
CA ALA A 65 8.88 4.97 -11.43
C ALA A 65 7.47 4.86 -10.83
N SER A 66 7.32 5.28 -9.58
CA SER A 66 6.02 5.37 -8.95
C SER A 66 5.50 6.79 -9.17
N PRO A 67 4.19 6.98 -9.40
CA PRO A 67 3.66 8.33 -9.38
C PRO A 67 3.95 8.96 -8.00
N PRO A 68 4.29 10.26 -7.95
CA PRO A 68 4.47 10.96 -6.68
C PRO A 68 3.20 10.79 -5.83
N ILE A 69 3.36 10.19 -4.64
CA ILE A 69 2.27 10.08 -3.67
C ILE A 69 2.35 11.30 -2.76
N ASP A 70 1.32 12.14 -2.85
CA ASP A 70 1.10 13.21 -1.89
C ASP A 70 0.64 12.58 -0.55
N ARG A 71 1.56 12.56 0.41
CA ARG A 71 1.33 11.93 1.72
C ARG A 71 0.28 12.67 2.54
N GLU A 72 0.17 13.98 2.38
CA GLU A 72 -0.83 14.77 3.09
C GLU A 72 -2.21 14.52 2.50
N LYS A 73 -2.33 14.45 1.17
CA LYS A 73 -3.62 14.10 0.53
C LYS A 73 -4.07 12.67 0.77
N THR A 74 -3.14 11.76 1.05
CA THR A 74 -3.47 10.36 1.39
C THR A 74 -3.74 10.16 2.88
N ALA A 75 -3.54 11.20 3.71
CA ALA A 75 -3.87 11.13 5.11
C ALA A 75 -5.39 11.00 5.30
N PRO A 76 -5.83 10.21 6.29
CA PRO A 76 -7.23 10.18 6.71
C PRO A 76 -7.74 11.58 7.04
N THR A 77 -8.97 11.88 6.60
CA THR A 77 -9.66 13.15 6.86
C THR A 77 -10.81 12.90 7.82
N LYS A 78 -11.34 13.96 8.45
CA LYS A 78 -12.57 13.88 9.25
C LYS A 78 -13.74 13.29 8.45
N MET A 79 -13.85 13.64 7.16
CA MET A 79 -14.84 13.06 6.26
C MET A 79 -14.64 11.54 6.12
N SER A 80 -13.42 11.10 5.77
CA SER A 80 -13.15 9.67 5.55
C SER A 80 -13.18 8.82 6.83
N THR A 81 -13.09 9.44 8.01
CA THR A 81 -13.04 8.78 9.32
C THR A 81 -14.36 8.98 10.07
N ASP A 82 -14.53 10.09 10.79
CA ASP A 82 -15.69 10.38 11.64
C ASP A 82 -17.03 10.33 10.88
N GLU A 83 -17.12 11.01 9.73
CA GLU A 83 -18.41 11.21 9.06
C GLU A 83 -18.88 9.95 8.32
N LEU A 84 -17.98 9.30 7.57
CA LEU A 84 -18.32 8.09 6.84
C LEU A 84 -18.29 6.84 7.71
N CYS A 85 -17.28 6.69 8.57
CA CYS A 85 -17.03 5.44 9.28
C CYS A 85 -17.37 5.48 10.77
N ASN A 86 -17.19 6.61 11.44
CA ASN A 86 -17.42 6.79 12.87
C ASN A 86 -16.80 5.66 13.72
N GLY A 87 -15.60 5.20 13.34
CA GLY A 87 -14.89 4.11 14.01
C GLY A 87 -15.45 2.68 13.80
N VAL A 88 -16.54 2.51 13.04
CA VAL A 88 -17.18 1.21 12.82
C VAL A 88 -16.46 0.45 11.69
N LYS A 89 -15.75 -0.63 12.04
CA LYS A 89 -15.10 -1.52 11.04
C LYS A 89 -16.15 -2.22 10.16
N PHE A 90 -15.79 -2.45 8.91
CA PHE A 90 -16.54 -3.17 7.87
C PHE A 90 -17.85 -2.53 7.41
N LYS A 91 -18.19 -1.35 7.92
CA LYS A 91 -19.32 -0.53 7.44
C LYS A 91 -19.08 -0.13 5.98
N GLU A 92 -20.15 -0.18 5.17
CA GLU A 92 -20.12 0.35 3.79
C GLU A 92 -19.96 1.87 3.80
N CYS A 93 -19.15 2.40 2.88
CA CYS A 93 -18.96 3.84 2.71
C CYS A 93 -18.78 4.21 1.24
N VAL A 94 -18.98 5.48 0.91
CA VAL A 94 -18.72 6.04 -0.42
C VAL A 94 -17.85 7.28 -0.26
N LEU A 95 -16.64 7.25 -0.81
CA LEU A 95 -15.70 8.37 -0.77
C LEU A 95 -15.38 8.81 -2.20
N ASN A 96 -15.64 10.08 -2.51
CA ASN A 96 -15.43 10.66 -3.86
C ASN A 96 -16.13 9.85 -4.97
N GLY A 97 -17.34 9.33 -4.70
CA GLY A 97 -18.11 8.53 -5.64
C GLY A 97 -17.64 7.07 -5.78
N VAL A 98 -16.63 6.64 -5.02
CA VAL A 98 -16.11 5.27 -5.04
C VAL A 98 -16.59 4.51 -3.82
N GLN A 99 -17.20 3.34 -4.03
CA GLN A 99 -17.62 2.43 -2.96
C GLN A 99 -16.38 1.89 -2.23
N GLY A 100 -16.46 1.87 -0.91
CA GLY A 100 -15.40 1.41 -0.04
C GLY A 100 -15.94 0.70 1.20
N MET A 101 -15.01 0.36 2.07
CA MET A 101 -15.29 -0.28 3.35
C MET A 101 -14.51 0.44 4.44
N CYS A 102 -15.18 0.71 5.56
CA CYS A 102 -14.51 1.26 6.73
C CYS A 102 -13.52 0.26 7.31
N TYR A 103 -12.23 0.52 7.13
CA TYR A 103 -11.17 -0.41 7.50
C TYR A 103 -9.89 0.32 7.91
N ASN A 104 -9.04 -0.40 8.62
CA ASN A 104 -7.76 0.09 9.11
C ASN A 104 -6.66 -0.59 8.27
N THR A 105 -6.09 0.15 7.32
CA THR A 105 -4.94 -0.37 6.57
C THR A 105 -3.67 -0.04 7.35
N ARG A 106 -2.77 -1.03 7.48
CA ARG A 106 -1.45 -0.84 8.14
C ARG A 106 -1.53 -0.26 9.56
N MET A 107 -2.52 -0.67 10.34
CA MET A 107 -2.72 -0.20 11.72
C MET A 107 -3.04 1.31 11.85
N MET A 108 -3.51 1.96 10.79
CA MET A 108 -3.97 3.37 10.83
C MET A 108 -5.37 3.51 11.46
N VAL A 109 -5.89 4.74 11.56
CA VAL A 109 -7.29 4.98 11.97
C VAL A 109 -8.27 4.30 11.01
N VAL A 110 -9.45 3.94 11.51
CA VAL A 110 -10.53 3.40 10.66
C VAL A 110 -11.01 4.50 9.73
N GLN A 111 -10.88 4.26 8.43
CA GLN A 111 -11.31 5.20 7.40
C GLN A 111 -12.03 4.47 6.26
N CYS A 112 -12.72 5.22 5.41
CA CYS A 112 -13.30 4.70 4.18
C CYS A 112 -12.20 4.31 3.20
N GLU A 113 -11.90 3.01 3.12
CA GLU A 113 -10.88 2.43 2.26
C GLU A 113 -11.52 1.97 0.94
N THR A 114 -11.05 2.54 -0.17
CA THR A 114 -11.61 2.32 -1.52
C THR A 114 -10.75 1.41 -2.39
N SER A 115 -9.62 0.90 -1.88
CA SER A 115 -8.81 -0.07 -2.61
C SER A 115 -9.60 -1.37 -2.85
N SER A 116 -9.64 -1.79 -4.11
CA SER A 116 -10.51 -2.88 -4.60
C SER A 116 -10.31 -4.24 -3.94
N GLY A 117 -9.18 -4.48 -3.27
CA GLY A 117 -8.87 -5.77 -2.65
C GLY A 117 -9.57 -6.04 -1.32
N TYR A 118 -9.93 -5.00 -0.55
CA TYR A 118 -10.39 -5.19 0.83
C TYR A 118 -11.81 -5.74 0.94
N ILE A 119 -12.73 -5.29 0.08
CA ILE A 119 -14.11 -5.80 0.06
C ILE A 119 -14.14 -7.30 -0.30
N PRO A 120 -13.54 -7.77 -1.42
CA PRO A 120 -13.47 -9.20 -1.73
C PRO A 120 -12.79 -10.02 -0.63
N MET A 121 -11.73 -9.49 -0.02
CA MET A 121 -11.04 -10.16 1.08
C MET A 121 -11.96 -10.37 2.29
N ARG A 122 -12.73 -9.35 2.70
CA ARG A 122 -13.65 -9.49 3.83
C ARG A 122 -14.80 -10.45 3.51
N LYS A 123 -15.37 -10.40 2.30
CA LYS A 123 -16.37 -11.39 1.84
C LYS A 123 -15.85 -12.82 1.95
N LEU A 124 -14.60 -13.06 1.55
CA LEU A 124 -13.96 -14.38 1.66
C LEU A 124 -13.72 -14.81 3.12
N GLN A 125 -13.36 -13.88 4.01
CA GLN A 125 -13.21 -14.15 5.44
C GLN A 125 -14.53 -14.58 6.07
N ILE A 126 -15.63 -13.88 5.76
CA ILE A 126 -16.98 -14.22 6.19
C ILE A 126 -17.35 -15.62 5.69
N GLN A 127 -17.19 -15.88 4.40
CA GLN A 127 -17.50 -17.17 3.78
C GLN A 127 -16.76 -18.35 4.45
N ARG A 128 -15.52 -18.12 4.88
CA ARG A 128 -14.67 -19.14 5.52
C ARG A 128 -14.80 -19.20 7.04
N GLY A 129 -15.54 -18.27 7.65
CA GLY A 129 -15.63 -18.15 9.11
C GLY A 129 -14.29 -17.88 9.78
N VAL A 130 -13.41 -17.08 9.16
CA VAL A 130 -12.07 -16.76 9.69
C VAL A 130 -11.92 -15.27 10.01
N GLY A 131 -11.11 -14.95 11.02
CA GLY A 131 -10.91 -13.58 11.49
C GLY A 131 -12.01 -13.12 12.44
N ASP A 132 -12.27 -11.82 12.48
CA ASP A 132 -13.33 -11.22 13.32
C ASP A 132 -14.70 -11.80 12.91
N THR A 133 -15.48 -12.28 13.89
CA THR A 133 -16.89 -12.68 13.69
C THR A 133 -17.65 -11.56 13.01
N CYS A 134 -18.40 -11.88 11.96
CA CYS A 134 -19.12 -10.86 11.21
C CYS A 134 -20.33 -10.33 11.99
N ASN A 135 -20.60 -9.04 11.86
CA ASN A 135 -21.76 -8.38 12.44
C ASN A 135 -22.85 -8.22 11.37
N PRO A 136 -23.99 -8.94 11.44
CA PRO A 136 -25.06 -8.84 10.45
C PRO A 136 -25.63 -7.43 10.27
N ASP A 137 -25.65 -6.61 11.32
CA ASP A 137 -26.19 -5.24 11.27
C ASP A 137 -25.31 -4.29 10.44
N VAL A 138 -24.02 -4.61 10.31
CA VAL A 138 -23.02 -3.77 9.63
C VAL A 138 -22.56 -4.39 8.31
N GLU A 139 -22.51 -5.72 8.24
CA GLU A 139 -21.82 -6.50 7.21
C GLU A 139 -22.77 -7.35 6.35
N SER A 140 -24.08 -7.14 6.44
CA SER A 140 -25.05 -7.82 5.56
C SER A 140 -24.77 -7.58 4.08
N TRP A 141 -24.33 -6.38 3.71
CA TRP A 141 -23.88 -6.03 2.35
C TRP A 141 -22.63 -6.82 1.89
N LEU A 142 -21.89 -7.42 2.83
CA LEU A 142 -20.76 -8.31 2.58
C LEU A 142 -21.15 -9.80 2.56
N GLY A 143 -22.43 -10.12 2.78
CA GLY A 143 -22.94 -11.49 2.84
C GLY A 143 -22.91 -12.11 4.23
N CYS A 144 -22.77 -11.32 5.29
CA CYS A 144 -23.00 -11.81 6.66
C CYS A 144 -24.50 -12.09 6.86
N ALA A 145 -24.85 -13.32 7.20
CA ALA A 145 -26.24 -13.70 7.49
C ALA A 145 -26.53 -13.54 8.98
N SER A 146 -27.74 -13.06 9.31
CA SER A 146 -28.27 -13.15 10.66
C SER A 146 -28.41 -14.63 11.01
N SER A 147 -27.73 -15.07 12.08
CA SER A 147 -27.88 -16.42 12.63
C SER A 147 -29.18 -16.55 13.40
#